data_AF-A0A0D6AFV3-F1
#
_entry.id   AF-A0A0D6AFV3-F1
#
_cell.length_a   1.000
_cell.length_b   1.000
_cell.length_c   1.000
_cell.angle_alpha   90.00
_cell.angle_beta   90.00
_cell.angle_gamma   90.00
#
_symmetry.space_group_name_H-M   'P 1'
#
loop_
_entity.id
_entity.type
_entity.pdbx_description
1 polymer ?
#
loop_
_entity_poly.entity_id
_entity_poly.type
_entity_poly.pdbx_seq_one_letter_code
_entity_poly.pdbx_strand_id
1 'polypeptide(L)' 'MPQLSLKLEFEQVLELVQQLSQEEKIKLSQALEKDTLNQKLTEFLEVFKNDEISLDIVNEEVETVRAEIYEKQQTL' A
#
# COMPACT_ATOMS: atom_id res chain seq x y z
N MET A 1 -6.74 9.55 -31.26
CA MET A 1 -5.95 10.74 -30.89
C MET A 1 -4.66 10.23 -30.26
N PRO A 2 -3.46 10.57 -30.77
CA PRO A 2 -2.22 10.15 -30.13
C PRO A 2 -2.10 10.81 -28.75
N GLN A 3 -1.71 10.05 -27.73
CA GLN A 3 -1.43 10.60 -26.40
C GLN A 3 -0.12 11.39 -26.49
N LEU A 4 -0.20 12.69 -26.20
CA LEU A 4 0.97 13.56 -26.17
C LEU A 4 1.71 13.31 -24.84
N SER A 5 2.72 12.44 -24.86
CA SER A 5 3.61 12.25 -23.69
C SER A 5 4.59 13.42 -23.59
N LEU A 6 4.12 14.52 -22.98
CA LEU A 6 4.97 15.62 -22.56
C LEU A 6 5.85 15.14 -21.39
N LYS A 7 7.14 14.89 -21.66
CA LYS A 7 8.14 14.76 -20.61
C LYS A 7 8.46 16.15 -20.09
N LEU A 8 7.82 16.52 -18.98
CA LEU A 8 8.10 17.77 -18.27
C LEU A 8 8.94 17.46 -17.04
N GLU A 9 10.00 18.24 -16.85
CA GLU A 9 10.78 18.23 -15.62
C GLU A 9 10.01 18.96 -14.51
N PHE A 10 10.31 18.65 -13.25
CA PHE A 10 9.57 19.19 -12.09
C PHE A 10 9.54 20.72 -12.07
N GLU A 11 10.66 21.36 -12.41
CA GLU A 11 10.79 22.82 -12.47
C GLU A 11 9.82 23.43 -13.50
N GLN A 12 9.62 22.76 -14.64
CA GLN A 12 8.70 23.23 -15.67
C GLN A 12 7.24 23.11 -15.21
N VAL A 13 6.91 22.06 -14.46
CA VAL A 13 5.60 21.92 -13.81
C VAL A 13 5.41 23.01 -12.76
N LEU A 14 6.44 23.33 -11.97
CA LEU A 14 6.38 24.37 -10.96
C LEU A 14 6.13 25.75 -11.56
N GLU A 15 6.81 26.10 -12.65
CA GLU A 15 6.59 27.35 -13.38
C GLU A 15 5.15 27.45 -13.90
N LEU A 16 4.60 26.36 -14.44
CA LEU A 16 3.20 26.32 -14.88
C LEU A 16 2.24 26.56 -13.72
N VAL A 17 2.48 25.91 -12.58
CA VAL A 17 1.65 26.08 -11.38
C VAL A 17 1.74 27.50 -10.82
N GLN A 18 2.89 28.16 -10.92
CA GLN A 18 3.06 29.55 -10.48
C GLN A 18 2.25 30.53 -11.34
N GLN A 19 2.10 30.26 -12.64
CA GLN A 19 1.32 31.07 -13.59
C GLN A 19 -0.19 30.91 -13.45
N LEU A 20 -0.67 29.86 -12.76
CA LEU A 20 -2.10 29.64 -12.52
C LEU A 20 -2.72 30.74 -11.65
N SER A 21 -4.00 31.01 -11.89
CA SER A 21 -4.81 31.86 -11.04
C SER A 21 -4.99 31.26 -9.65
N GLN A 22 -5.40 32.09 -8.69
CA GLN A 22 -5.56 31.64 -7.30
C GLN A 22 -6.63 30.53 -7.17
N GLU A 23 -7.72 30.60 -7.94
CA GLU A 23 -8.75 29.55 -7.97
C GLU A 23 -8.22 28.23 -8.53
N GLU A 24 -7.40 28.28 -9.58
CA GLU A 24 -6.82 27.09 -10.20
C GLU A 24 -5.78 26.44 -9.29
N LYS A 25 -5.00 27.24 -8.54
CA LYS A 25 -4.09 26.74 -7.49
C LYS A 25 -4.85 26.00 -6.39
N ILE A 26 -6.01 26.52 -5.97
CA ILE A 26 -6.85 25.85 -4.96
C ILE A 26 -7.37 24.51 -5.50
N LYS A 27 -7.90 24.49 -6.73
CA LYS A 27 -8.39 23.25 -7.37
C LYS A 27 -7.27 22.21 -7.53
N LEU A 28 -6.08 22.66 -7.94
CA LEU A 28 -4.91 21.79 -8.06
C LEU A 28 -4.46 21.25 -6.70
N SER A 29 -4.41 22.09 -5.67
CA SER A 29 -4.09 21.68 -4.30
C SER A 29 -5.06 20.60 -3.79
N GLN A 30 -6.37 20.77 -4.03
CA GLN A 30 -7.38 19.78 -3.63
C GLN A 30 -7.24 18.45 -4.38
N ALA A 31 -6.90 18.49 -5.67
CA ALA A 31 -6.66 17.29 -6.46
C ALA A 31 -5.41 16.55 -5.97
N LEU A 32 -4.31 17.28 -5.75
CA LEU A 32 -3.06 16.73 -5.23
C LEU A 32 -3.22 16.18 -3.81
N GLU A 33 -3.97 16.88 -2.94
CA GLU A 33 -4.28 16.39 -1.59
C GLU A 33 -5.05 15.07 -1.63
N LYS A 34 -6.04 14.94 -2.52
CA LYS A 34 -6.81 13.70 -2.66
C LYS A 34 -5.94 12.52 -3.12
N ASP A 35 -5.06 12.74 -4.08
CA ASP A 35 -4.15 11.70 -4.57
C ASP A 35 -3.10 11.33 -3.51
N THR A 36 -2.52 12.32 -2.83
CA THR A 36 -1.55 12.09 -1.76
C THR A 36 -2.21 11.41 -0.54
N LEU A 37 -3.45 11.77 -0.22
CA LEU A 37 -4.24 11.15 0.84
C LEU A 37 -4.55 9.70 0.51
N ASN A 38 -4.92 9.39 -0.74
CA ASN A 38 -5.12 8.02 -1.19
C ASN A 38 -3.83 7.21 -1.05
N GLN A 39 -2.69 7.76 -1.48
CA GLN A 39 -1.41 7.06 -1.36
C GLN A 39 -1.05 6.79 0.11
N LYS A 40 -1.18 7.78 0.98
CA LYS A 40 -0.96 7.61 2.44
C LYS A 40 -1.94 6.62 3.06
N LEU A 41 -3.19 6.61 2.62
CA LEU A 41 -4.20 5.64 3.08
C LEU A 41 -3.87 4.23 2.59
N THR A 42 -3.37 4.08 1.35
CA THR A 42 -2.89 2.80 0.82
C THR A 42 -1.68 2.31 1.59
N GLU A 43 -0.66 3.14 1.81
CA GLU A 43 0.51 2.82 2.62
C GLU A 43 0.10 2.43 4.05
N PHE A 44 -0.82 3.18 4.65
CA PHE A 44 -1.39 2.86 5.96
C PHE A 44 -2.12 1.51 5.96
N LEU A 45 -2.97 1.23 4.96
CA LEU A 45 -3.68 -0.04 4.85
C LEU A 45 -2.74 -1.21 4.57
N GLU A 46 -1.64 -1.00 3.86
CA GLU A 46 -0.59 -2.01 3.67
C GLU A 46 0.13 -2.35 4.98
N VAL A 47 0.37 -1.36 5.84
CA VAL A 47 0.91 -1.61 7.20
C VAL A 47 -0.07 -2.42 8.05
N PHE A 48 -1.37 -2.25 7.88
CA PHE A 48 -2.40 -3.02 8.58
C PHE A 48 -2.73 -4.37 7.93
N LYS A 49 -2.30 -4.60 6.69
CA LYS A 49 -2.24 -5.95 6.11
C LYS A 49 -1.08 -6.68 6.78
N ASN A 50 -1.35 -7.25 7.95
CA ASN A 50 -0.49 -8.30 8.48
C ASN A 50 -0.38 -9.43 7.44
N ASP A 51 0.77 -10.11 7.42
CA ASP A 51 0.89 -11.44 6.82
C ASP A 51 -0.15 -12.33 7.49
N GLU A 52 -1.33 -12.44 6.89
CA GLU A 52 -2.37 -13.35 7.34
C GLU A 52 -1.80 -14.76 7.25
N ILE A 53 -1.33 -15.28 8.39
CA ILE A 53 -1.05 -16.70 8.51
C ILE A 53 -2.37 -17.41 8.23
N SER A 54 -2.43 -18.12 7.11
CA SER A 54 -3.61 -18.90 6.74
C SER A 54 -3.94 -19.89 7.86
N LEU A 55 -5.23 -20.14 8.08
CA LEU A 55 -5.70 -21.21 8.97
C LEU A 55 -5.07 -22.57 8.63
N ASP A 56 -4.72 -22.79 7.36
CA ASP A 56 -4.03 -24.01 6.93
C ASP A 56 -2.61 -24.10 7.52
N ILE A 57 -1.88 -22.99 7.57
CA ILE A 57 -0.53 -22.92 8.16
C ILE A 57 -0.63 -23.15 9.68
N VAL A 58 -1.61 -22.52 10.33
CA VAL A 58 -1.87 -22.73 11.76
C VAL A 58 -2.19 -24.21 12.05
N ASN A 59 -3.04 -24.84 11.24
CA ASN A 59 -3.39 -26.24 11.41
C ASN A 59 -2.18 -27.16 11.19
N GLU A 60 -1.34 -26.88 10.20
CA GLU A 60 -0.12 -27.66 9.93
C GLU A 60 0.85 -27.61 11.12
N GLU A 61 1.06 -26.43 11.70
CA GLU A 61 1.88 -26.27 12.91
C GLU A 61 1.27 -27.04 14.10
N VAL A 62 -0.05 -26.96 14.30
CA VAL A 62 -0.74 -27.66 15.39
C VAL A 62 -0.68 -29.18 15.23
N GLU A 63 -0.88 -29.72 14.03
CA GLU A 63 -0.79 -31.17 13.79
C GLU A 63 0.65 -31.67 13.95
N THR A 64 1.65 -30.87 13.56
CA THR A 64 3.06 -31.20 13.78
C THR A 64 3.36 -31.32 15.28
N VAL A 65 2.98 -30.32 16.08
CA VAL A 65 3.15 -30.37 17.53
C VAL A 65 2.37 -31.52 18.17
N ARG A 66 1.16 -31.81 17.68
CA ARG A 66 0.34 -32.92 18.17
C ARG A 66 1.01 -34.28 17.92
N ALA A 67 1.59 -34.48 16.74
CA ALA A 67 2.33 -35.70 16.41
C ALA A 67 3.55 -35.90 17.33
N GLU A 68 4.34 -34.85 17.56
CA GLU A 68 5.49 -34.91 18.47
C GLU A 68 5.10 -35.27 19.91
N ILE A 69 3.96 -34.77 20.40
CA ILE A 69 3.45 -35.09 21.73
C ILE A 69 3.06 -36.57 21.80
N TYR A 70 2.36 -37.09 20.79
CA TYR A 70 1.98 -38.51 20.76
C TYR A 70 3.18 -39.45 20.65
N GLU A 71 4.18 -39.11 19.84
CA GLU A 71 5.42 -39.89 19.76
C GLU A 71 6.14 -39.94 21.10
N LYS A 72 6.28 -38.79 21.77
CA LYS A 72 6.89 -38.72 23.12
C LYS A 72 6.13 -39.54 24.16
N GLN A 73 4.79 -39.60 24.06
CA GLN A 73 3.95 -40.41 24.95
C GLN A 73 4.03 -41.92 24.66
N GLN A 74 4.28 -42.34 23.42
CA GLN A 74 4.44 -43.76 23.07
C GLN A 74 5.82 -44.33 23.40
N THR A 75 6.84 -43.47 23.54
CA THR A 75 8.19 -43.87 23.94
C THR A 75 8.42 -43.90 25.46
N LEU A 76 7.40 -43.63 26.28
CA LEU A 76 7.37 -43.78 27.74
C LEU A 76 6.70 -45.09 28.16
#